data_AF-A0A353CSW7-F1
#
_entry.id   AF-A0A353CSW7-F1
#
_cell.length_a   1.000
_cell.length_b   1.000
_cell.length_c   1.000
_cell.angle_alpha   90.00
_cell.angle_beta   90.00
_cell.angle_gamma   90.00
#
_symmetry.space_group_name_H-M   'P 1'
#
loop_
_entity.id
_entity.type
_entity.pdbx_description
1 polymer ?
#
loop_
_entity_poly.entity_id
_entity_poly.type
_entity_poly.pdbx_seq_one_letter_code
_entity_poly.pdbx_strand_id
1 'polypeptide(L)' 'MFKEIIGHEKERAALRALAASGRVPPAMIFYGQEGVGKRLAAMEFAAGLNCTGDP' A
#
# COMPACT_ATOMS: atom_id res chain seq x y z
N MET A 1 -6.67 5.67 -2.36
CA MET A 1 -5.96 4.78 -1.40
C MET A 1 -5.02 5.58 -0.47
N PHE A 2 -4.70 5.12 0.75
CA PHE A 2 -3.64 5.65 1.66
C PHE A 2 -3.88 6.97 2.43
N LYS A 3 -5.13 7.30 2.80
CA LYS A 3 -5.44 8.55 3.53
C LYS A 3 -4.86 8.57 4.96
N GLU A 4 -4.80 7.40 5.58
CA GLU A 4 -4.34 7.24 6.96
C GLU A 4 -2.81 7.09 7.08
N ILE A 5 -2.08 6.99 5.97
CA ILE A 5 -0.61 6.84 5.98
C ILE A 5 0.06 8.21 5.90
N ILE A 6 0.61 8.64 7.03
CA ILE A 6 1.45 9.85 7.13
C ILE A 6 2.88 9.51 6.70
N GLY A 7 3.44 10.28 5.76
CA GLY A 7 4.78 10.06 5.21
C GLY A 7 4.84 8.92 4.17
N HIS A 8 5.98 8.22 4.12
CA HIS A 8 6.21 7.07 3.21
C HIS A 8 6.00 7.39 1.72
N GLU A 9 6.39 8.59 1.29
CA GLU A 9 6.06 9.10 -0.06
C GLU A 9 6.51 8.17 -1.18
N LYS A 10 7.73 7.61 -1.06
CA LYS A 10 8.30 6.70 -2.06
C LYS A 10 7.55 5.37 -2.08
N GLU A 11 7.27 4.82 -0.91
CA GLU A 11 6.60 3.54 -0.74
C GLU A 11 5.14 3.62 -1.22
N ARG A 12 4.42 4.70 -0.86
CA ARG A 12 3.05 4.94 -1.35
C ARG A 12 3.01 5.09 -2.87
N ALA A 13 3.99 5.78 -3.47
CA ALA A 13 4.09 5.90 -4.92
C ALA A 13 4.31 4.53 -5.59
N ALA A 14 5.21 3.71 -5.05
CA ALA A 14 5.45 2.36 -5.56
C ALA A 14 4.21 1.47 -5.47
N LEU A 15 3.50 1.48 -4.33
CA LEU A 15 2.27 0.71 -4.15
C LEU A 15 1.15 1.18 -5.08
N ARG A 16 0.97 2.50 -5.25
CA ARG A 16 0.03 3.05 -6.24
C ARG A 16 0.35 2.58 -7.66
N ALA A 17 1.61 2.60 -8.05
CA ALA A 17 2.03 2.11 -9.36
C ALA A 17 1.70 0.62 -9.57
N LEU A 18 1.90 -0.22 -8.54
CA LEU A 18 1.52 -1.63 -8.59
C LEU A 18 0.01 -1.80 -8.77
N ALA A 19 -0.80 -1.10 -7.98
CA ALA A 19 -2.26 -1.14 -8.10
C ALA A 19 -2.73 -0.68 -9.49
N ALA A 20 -2.24 0.48 -9.96
CA ALA A 20 -2.61 1.05 -11.25
C ALA A 20 -2.18 0.17 -12.43
N SER A 21 -1.07 -0.57 -12.30
CA SER A 21 -0.61 -1.49 -13.35
C SER A 21 -1.45 -2.76 -13.48
N GLY A 22 -2.27 -3.09 -12.47
CA GLY A 22 -2.98 -4.37 -12.37
C GLY A 22 -2.06 -5.59 -12.13
N ARG A 23 -0.75 -5.40 -11.97
CA ARG A 23 0.26 -6.46 -11.79
C ARG A 23 0.72 -6.54 -10.34
N VAL A 24 -0.20 -6.89 -9.45
CA VAL A 24 0.11 -7.05 -8.02
C VAL A 24 0.75 -8.42 -7.79
N PRO A 25 1.92 -8.50 -7.10
CA PRO A 25 2.52 -9.77 -6.74
C PRO A 25 1.57 -10.63 -5.88
N PRO A 26 1.56 -11.97 -6.03
CA PRO A 26 0.66 -12.84 -5.27
C PRO A 26 0.97 -12.88 -3.76
N ALA A 27 2.18 -12.47 -3.36
CA ALA A 27 2.56 -12.31 -1.97
C ALA A 27 3.52 -11.12 -1.82
N MET A 28 3.35 -10.34 -0.74
CA MET A 28 4.18 -9.18 -0.42
C MET A 28 4.52 -9.17 1.07
N ILE A 29 5.76 -8.83 1.39
CA ILE A 29 6.24 -8.67 2.77
C ILE A 29 6.50 -7.19 3.02
N PHE A 30 5.85 -6.63 4.03
CA PHE A 30 6.07 -5.25 4.49
C PHE A 30 7.05 -5.27 5.66
N TYR A 31 8.32 -4.98 5.41
CA TYR A 31 9.42 -5.05 6.37
C TYR A 31 10.01 -3.67 6.70
N GLY A 32 10.58 -3.52 7.90
CA GLY A 32 11.16 -2.27 8.39
C GLY A 32 11.14 -2.17 9.93
N GLN A 33 11.57 -1.04 10.45
CA GLN A 33 11.65 -0.78 11.90
C GLN A 33 10.29 -0.94 12.61
N GLU A 34 10.33 -1.29 13.89
CA GLU A 34 9.13 -1.42 14.71
C GLU A 34 8.40 -0.07 14.82
N GLY A 35 7.06 -0.09 14.82
CA GLY A 35 6.25 1.13 14.92
C GLY A 35 6.15 2.01 13.67
N VAL A 36 6.86 1.72 12.57
CA VAL A 36 6.87 2.60 11.36
C VAL A 36 5.55 2.58 10.54
N GLY A 37 4.56 1.77 10.93
CA GLY A 37 3.26 1.71 10.25
C GLY A 37 3.12 0.62 9.16
N LYS A 38 4.00 -0.38 9.13
CA LYS A 38 4.01 -1.47 8.13
C LYS A 38 2.67 -2.19 7.97
N ARG A 39 2.03 -2.52 9.11
CA ARG A 39 0.71 -3.19 9.13
C ARG A 39 -0.37 -2.28 8.54
N LEU A 40 -0.37 -1.00 8.89
CA LEU A 40 -1.32 -0.03 8.35
C LEU A 40 -1.15 0.10 6.83
N ALA A 41 0.10 0.19 6.35
CA ALA A 41 0.39 0.25 4.92
C ALA A 41 -0.13 -0.98 4.15
N ALA A 42 0.09 -2.19 4.68
CA ALA A 42 -0.40 -3.42 4.10
C ALA A 42 -1.94 -3.45 4.03
N MET A 43 -2.62 -3.06 5.12
CA MET A 43 -4.08 -3.05 5.19
C MET A 43 -4.71 -2.02 4.24
N GLU A 44 -4.18 -0.80 4.19
CA GLU A 44 -4.65 0.25 3.27
C GLU A 44 -4.44 -0.13 1.80
N PHE A 45 -3.31 -0.78 1.48
CA PHE A 45 -3.05 -1.28 0.13
C PHE A 45 -4.06 -2.37 -0.25
N ALA A 46 -4.25 -3.37 0.63
CA ALA A 46 -5.23 -4.43 0.41
C ALA A 46 -6.66 -3.88 0.28
N ALA A 47 -7.05 -2.90 1.12
CA ALA A 47 -8.34 -2.25 1.01
C ALA A 47 -8.51 -1.54 -0.34
N GLY A 48 -7.52 -0.76 -0.77
CA GLY A 48 -7.59 -0.05 -2.05
C GLY A 48 -7.59 -0.96 -3.28
N LEU A 49 -7.03 -2.18 -3.21
CA LEU A 49 -7.15 -3.16 -4.30
C LEU A 49 -8.56 -3.77 -4.40
N ASN A 50 -9.33 -3.77 -3.30
CA ASN A 50 -10.64 -4.42 -3.23
C ASN A 50 -11.82 -3.44 -3.33
N CYS A 51 -11.60 -2.14 -3.13
CA CYS A 51 -12.64 -1.12 -3.26
C CYS A 51 -12.80 -0.69 -4.73
N THR A 52 -14.02 -0.36 -5.15
CA THR A 52 -14.34 0.12 -6.51
C THR A 52 -14.05 1.61 -6.73
N GLY A 53 -13.40 2.26 -5.75
CA GLY A 53 -12.93 3.64 -5.87
C GLY A 53 -11.52 3.67 -6.48
N ASP A 54 -11.21 4.72 -7.21
CA ASP A 54 -9.93 4.89 -7.93
C ASP A 54 -8.71 4.61 -6.99
N PRO A 55 -7.70 3.83 -7.42
CA PRO A 55 -6.52 3.51 -6.62
C PRO A 55 -5.72 4.75 -6.15
#